data_AF-A0A521L112-F1
#
_entry.id   AF-A0A521L112-F1
#
_cell.length_a   1.000
_cell.length_b   1.000
_cell.length_c   1.000
_cell.angle_alpha   90.00
_cell.angle_beta   90.00
_cell.angle_gamma   90.00
#
_symmetry.space_group_name_H-M   'P 1'
#
loop_
_entity.id
_entity.type
_entity.pdbx_description
1 polymer ?
#
loop_
_entity_poly.entity_id
_entity_poly.type
_entity_poly.pdbx_seq_one_letter_code
_entity_poly.pdbx_strand_id
1 'polypeptide(L)'
;MFALLPKDEAFFDLFDRMAATVDEGARLLAAMLDDFTEIEEKAKQIRNVEHSGDHLTREAIEKLNRTFIAPFEREEIHELVCRMDDVLDSIENAANRLALYRVERPTQDAIALARVLVSCTQLLQQGVPMLRTIKKPQALLNLCLDVHKEE
;
A
#
# COMPACT_ATOMS: atom_id res chain seq x y z
N MET A 1 -26.40 25.71 -18.04
CA MET A 1 -25.48 25.66 -16.88
C MET A 1 -25.37 24.20 -16.48
N PHE A 2 -24.38 23.48 -17.01
CA PHE A 2 -24.10 22.10 -16.63
C PHE A 2 -22.84 22.13 -15.77
N ALA A 3 -22.97 21.76 -14.50
CA ALA A 3 -21.83 21.63 -13.61
C ALA A 3 -20.86 20.58 -14.18
N LEU A 4 -19.61 20.98 -14.42
CA LEU A 4 -18.49 20.07 -14.65
C LEU A 4 -18.36 19.20 -13.40
N LEU A 5 -18.67 17.91 -13.52
CA LEU A 5 -18.60 16.96 -12.42
C LEU A 5 -17.16 16.86 -11.88
N PRO A 6 -16.94 16.79 -10.55
CA PRO A 6 -15.64 16.49 -9.94
C PRO A 6 -15.33 14.99 -10.06
N LYS A 7 -15.25 14.46 -11.29
CA LYS A 7 -15.14 13.01 -11.54
C LYS A 7 -13.79 12.41 -11.12
N ASP A 8 -12.75 13.24 -11.08
CA ASP A 8 -11.37 12.77 -10.89
C ASP A 8 -10.96 12.69 -9.41
N GLU A 9 -11.53 13.51 -8.51
CA GLU A 9 -11.13 13.55 -7.09
C GLU A 9 -11.35 12.21 -6.38
N ALA A 10 -12.46 11.53 -6.69
CA ALA A 10 -12.79 10.25 -6.08
C ALA A 10 -11.83 9.11 -6.48
N PHE A 11 -11.07 9.24 -7.57
CA PHE A 11 -10.07 8.24 -7.97
C PHE A 11 -8.83 8.34 -7.10
N PHE A 12 -8.34 9.56 -6.94
CA PHE A 12 -7.20 9.82 -6.09
C PHE A 12 -7.50 9.56 -4.60
N ASP A 13 -8.77 9.75 -4.17
CA ASP A 13 -9.19 9.37 -2.81
C ASP A 13 -9.02 7.87 -2.57
N LEU A 14 -9.26 7.04 -3.59
CA LEU A 14 -9.03 5.60 -3.50
C LEU A 14 -7.55 5.29 -3.42
N PHE A 15 -6.71 5.91 -4.25
CA PHE A 15 -5.27 5.68 -4.20
C PHE A 15 -4.67 6.09 -2.85
N ASP A 16 -5.09 7.23 -2.29
CA ASP A 16 -4.61 7.70 -0.99
C ASP A 16 -5.00 6.73 0.13
N ARG A 17 -6.23 6.21 0.10
CA ARG A 17 -6.70 5.18 1.06
C ARG A 17 -5.91 3.88 0.89
N MET A 18 -5.69 3.42 -0.33
CA MET A 18 -4.90 2.22 -0.61
C MET A 18 -3.47 2.36 -0.06
N ALA A 19 -2.78 3.46 -0.38
CA ALA A 19 -1.42 3.69 0.09
C ALA A 19 -1.34 3.74 1.63
N ALA A 20 -2.33 4.33 2.29
CA ALA A 20 -2.43 4.33 3.75
C ALA A 20 -2.64 2.91 4.32
N THR A 21 -3.45 2.07 3.67
CA THR A 21 -3.69 0.67 4.07
C THR A 21 -2.44 -0.19 3.89
N VAL A 22 -1.69 -0.03 2.80
CA VAL A 22 -0.41 -0.72 2.60
C VAL A 22 0.57 -0.39 3.74
N ASP A 23 0.68 0.89 4.07
CA ASP A 23 1.56 1.38 5.12
C ASP A 23 1.11 0.96 6.54
N GLU A 24 -0.20 0.86 6.78
CA GLU A 24 -0.75 0.22 7.97
C GLU A 24 -0.33 -1.25 8.09
N GLY A 25 -0.46 -2.02 7.00
CA GLY A 25 -0.01 -3.42 6.96
C GLY A 25 1.48 -3.57 7.29
N ALA A 26 2.33 -2.73 6.69
CA ALA A 26 3.78 -2.74 6.92
C ALA A 26 4.11 -2.46 8.40
N ARG A 27 3.46 -1.46 9.01
CA ARG A 27 3.64 -1.15 10.43
C ARG A 27 3.21 -2.28 11.35
N LEU A 28 2.09 -2.94 11.03
CA LEU A 28 1.62 -4.09 11.82
C LEU A 28 2.61 -5.26 11.75
N LEU A 29 3.17 -5.54 10.56
CA LEU A 29 4.21 -6.56 10.41
C LEU A 29 5.48 -6.20 11.18
N ALA A 30 5.94 -4.95 11.10
CA ALA A 30 7.08 -4.50 11.88
C ALA A 30 6.83 -4.63 13.40
N ALA A 31 5.65 -4.22 13.88
CA ALA A 31 5.27 -4.37 15.28
C ALA A 31 5.19 -5.84 15.73
N MET A 32 4.70 -6.73 14.86
CA MET A 32 4.69 -8.18 15.08
C MET A 32 6.09 -8.77 15.20
N LEU A 33 7.07 -8.22 14.47
CA LEU A 33 8.47 -8.68 14.51
C LEU A 33 9.26 -8.08 15.68
N ASP A 34 8.99 -6.82 16.05
CA ASP A 34 9.60 -6.17 17.22
C ASP A 34 9.07 -6.78 18.53
N ASP A 35 7.78 -7.07 18.62
CA ASP A 35 7.15 -7.80 19.72
C ASP A 35 6.58 -9.13 19.21
N PHE A 36 7.42 -10.17 19.27
CA PHE A 36 7.11 -11.49 18.72
C PHE A 36 6.26 -12.38 19.65
N THR A 37 5.17 -11.80 20.15
CA THR A 37 4.16 -12.45 20.99
C THR A 37 2.80 -12.42 20.30
N GLU A 38 1.90 -13.34 20.66
CA GLU A 38 0.52 -13.38 20.14
C GLU A 38 0.43 -13.40 18.60
N ILE A 39 1.40 -14.09 17.98
CA ILE A 39 1.65 -14.12 16.53
C ILE A 39 0.40 -14.46 15.72
N GLU A 40 -0.41 -15.42 16.16
CA GLU A 40 -1.65 -15.79 15.47
C GLU A 40 -2.67 -14.65 15.43
N GLU A 41 -2.76 -13.86 16.50
CA GLU A 41 -3.71 -12.74 16.57
C GLU A 41 -3.22 -11.55 15.76
N LYS A 42 -1.91 -11.24 15.84
CA LYS A 42 -1.29 -10.21 14.99
C LYS A 42 -1.38 -10.56 13.50
N ALA A 43 -1.22 -11.83 13.12
CA ALA A 43 -1.42 -12.28 11.75
C ALA A 43 -2.87 -12.11 11.27
N LYS A 44 -3.87 -12.38 12.12
CA LYS A 44 -5.28 -12.09 11.79
C LYS A 44 -5.55 -10.60 11.62
N GLN A 45 -4.94 -9.74 12.44
CA GLN A 45 -5.08 -8.28 12.29
C GLN A 45 -4.55 -7.83 10.94
N ILE A 46 -3.37 -8.30 10.54
CA ILE A 46 -2.78 -8.01 9.22
C ILE A 46 -3.70 -8.52 8.09
N ARG A 47 -4.26 -9.71 8.21
CA ARG A 47 -5.25 -10.23 7.24
C ARG A 47 -6.49 -9.36 7.13
N ASN A 48 -6.99 -8.81 8.23
CA ASN A 48 -8.13 -7.89 8.17
C ASN A 48 -7.80 -6.59 7.43
N VAL A 49 -6.56 -6.10 7.56
CA VAL A 49 -6.06 -4.95 6.80
C VAL A 49 -5.93 -5.31 5.32
N GLU A 50 -5.38 -6.48 4.99
CA GLU A 50 -5.32 -7.00 3.61
C GLU A 50 -6.71 -7.09 2.98
N HIS A 51 -7.68 -7.77 3.61
CA HIS A 51 -9.07 -7.82 3.10
C HIS A 51 -9.70 -6.42 2.90
N SER A 52 -9.30 -5.43 3.70
CA SER A 52 -9.74 -4.05 3.54
C SER A 52 -9.10 -3.40 2.31
N GLY A 53 -7.81 -3.63 2.08
CA GLY A 53 -7.09 -3.21 0.87
C GLY A 53 -7.64 -3.87 -0.39
N ASP A 54 -7.92 -5.16 -0.33
CA ASP A 54 -8.48 -5.98 -1.39
C ASP A 54 -9.88 -5.48 -1.83
N HIS A 55 -10.68 -4.99 -0.86
CA HIS A 55 -11.91 -4.25 -1.16
C HIS A 55 -11.65 -2.93 -1.91
N LEU A 56 -10.64 -2.15 -1.52
CA LEU A 56 -10.26 -0.91 -2.20
C LEU A 56 -9.77 -1.17 -3.62
N THR A 57 -8.96 -2.22 -3.83
CA THR A 57 -8.48 -2.66 -5.14
C THR A 57 -9.65 -2.95 -6.07
N ARG A 58 -10.62 -3.75 -5.59
CA ARG A 58 -11.86 -4.04 -6.34
C ARG A 58 -12.65 -2.78 -6.66
N GLU A 59 -12.82 -1.89 -5.68
CA GLU A 59 -13.54 -0.62 -5.86
C GLU A 59 -12.86 0.25 -6.93
N ALA A 60 -11.53 0.35 -6.92
CA ALA A 60 -10.75 1.11 -7.90
C ALA A 60 -10.86 0.52 -9.32
N ILE A 61 -10.76 -0.80 -9.47
CA ILE A 61 -10.90 -1.50 -10.77
C ILE A 61 -12.32 -1.33 -11.31
N GLU A 62 -13.36 -1.52 -10.48
CA GLU A 62 -14.75 -1.31 -10.89
C GLU A 62 -15.01 0.14 -11.33
N LYS A 63 -14.46 1.10 -10.59
CA LYS A 63 -14.53 2.52 -10.95
C LYS A 63 -13.81 2.78 -12.28
N LEU A 64 -12.66 2.17 -12.53
CA LEU A 64 -11.90 2.33 -13.78
C LEU A 64 -12.68 1.81 -14.98
N ASN A 65 -13.33 0.66 -14.84
CA ASN A 65 -14.16 0.07 -15.87
C ASN A 65 -15.41 0.91 -16.20
N ARG A 66 -15.97 1.62 -15.20
CA ARG A 66 -17.17 2.47 -15.38
C ARG A 66 -16.85 3.93 -15.77
N THR A 67 -15.58 4.32 -15.74
CA THR A 67 -15.15 5.69 -16.00
C THR A 67 -14.87 5.87 -17.49
N PHE A 68 -15.55 6.83 -18.13
CA PHE A 68 -15.38 7.10 -19.55
C PHE A 68 -14.12 7.93 -19.85
N ILE A 69 -13.75 8.85 -18.96
CA ILE A 69 -12.57 9.70 -19.06
C ILE A 69 -11.74 9.45 -17.80
N ALA A 70 -10.59 8.79 -17.93
CA ALA A 70 -9.67 8.52 -16.83
C ALA A 70 -8.73 9.72 -16.59
N PRO A 71 -8.22 9.91 -15.37
CA PRO A 71 -7.34 11.04 -15.04
C PRO A 71 -5.95 10.95 -15.71
N PHE A 72 -5.51 9.73 -16.04
CA PHE A 72 -4.33 9.42 -16.84
C PHE A 72 -4.51 8.03 -17.49
N GLU A 73 -3.46 7.47 -18.09
CA GLU A 73 -3.54 6.21 -18.84
C GLU A 73 -4.10 5.07 -17.97
N ARG A 74 -5.04 4.30 -18.52
CA ARG A 74 -5.82 3.33 -17.75
C ARG A 74 -4.95 2.16 -17.30
N GLU A 75 -4.02 1.76 -18.15
CA GLU A 75 -3.02 0.74 -17.90
C GLU A 75 -2.14 1.12 -16.71
N GLU A 76 -1.73 2.39 -16.60
CA GLU A 76 -0.94 2.90 -15.47
C GLU A 76 -1.75 2.93 -14.17
N ILE A 77 -3.03 3.32 -14.21
CA ILE A 77 -3.92 3.25 -13.04
C ILE A 77 -4.05 1.81 -12.55
N HIS A 78 -4.32 0.88 -13.48
CA HIS A 78 -4.47 -0.53 -13.16
C HIS A 78 -3.19 -1.09 -12.56
N GLU A 79 -2.03 -0.80 -13.16
CA GLU A 79 -0.75 -1.22 -12.64
C GLU A 79 -0.49 -0.66 -11.23
N LEU A 80 -0.72 0.63 -11.00
CA LEU A 80 -0.55 1.24 -9.68
C LEU A 80 -1.39 0.55 -8.61
N VAL A 81 -2.67 0.31 -8.89
CA VAL A 81 -3.61 -0.37 -7.98
C VAL A 81 -3.13 -1.78 -7.67
N CYS A 82 -2.81 -2.58 -8.69
CA CYS A 82 -2.33 -3.95 -8.50
C CYS A 82 -0.98 -4.02 -7.77
N ARG A 83 -0.06 -3.08 -8.02
CA ARG A 83 1.23 -3.06 -7.33
C ARG A 83 1.12 -2.72 -5.84
N MET A 84 0.18 -1.86 -5.46
CA MET A 84 -0.10 -1.60 -4.04
C MET A 84 -0.69 -2.84 -3.36
N ASP A 85 -1.59 -3.54 -4.05
CA ASP A 85 -2.20 -4.80 -3.63
C ASP A 85 -1.13 -5.90 -3.42
N ASP A 86 -0.24 -6.11 -4.39
CA ASP A 86 0.87 -7.07 -4.33
C ASP A 86 1.74 -6.90 -3.06
N VAL A 87 1.99 -5.65 -2.63
CA VAL A 87 2.77 -5.34 -1.43
C VAL A 87 2.01 -5.78 -0.18
N LEU A 88 0.72 -5.46 -0.09
CA LEU A 88 -0.12 -5.81 1.05
C LEU A 88 -0.33 -7.33 1.17
N ASP A 89 -0.51 -8.01 0.03
CA ASP A 89 -0.55 -9.47 -0.06
C ASP A 89 0.76 -10.09 0.43
N SER A 90 1.90 -9.52 0.05
CA SER A 90 3.21 -10.02 0.48
C SER A 90 3.39 -9.89 2.00
N ILE A 91 2.89 -8.80 2.58
CA ILE A 91 2.86 -8.56 4.04
C ILE A 91 2.00 -9.62 4.75
N GLU A 92 0.77 -9.86 4.26
CA GLU A 92 -0.16 -10.85 4.81
C GLU A 92 0.44 -12.25 4.76
N ASN A 93 1.00 -12.62 3.61
CA ASN A 93 1.66 -13.90 3.40
C ASN A 93 2.85 -14.11 4.34
N ALA A 94 3.65 -13.07 4.58
CA ALA A 94 4.77 -13.14 5.52
C ALA A 94 4.28 -13.38 6.95
N ALA A 95 3.30 -12.60 7.41
CA ALA A 95 2.71 -12.75 8.75
C ALA A 95 2.10 -14.14 8.95
N ASN A 96 1.33 -14.62 7.97
CA ASN A 96 0.75 -15.95 7.99
C ASN A 96 1.79 -17.07 8.06
N ARG A 97 2.89 -16.96 7.30
CA ARG A 97 3.97 -17.97 7.31
C ARG A 97 4.69 -18.00 8.65
N LEU A 98 4.92 -16.84 9.27
CA LEU A 98 5.50 -16.77 10.63
C LEU A 98 4.64 -17.52 11.64
N ALA A 99 3.31 -17.33 11.58
CA ALA A 99 2.35 -18.04 12.44
C ALA A 99 2.28 -19.54 12.13
N LEU A 100 2.07 -19.89 10.85
CA LEU A 100 1.83 -21.26 10.40
C LEU A 100 3.03 -22.18 10.66
N TYR A 101 4.25 -21.69 10.43
CA TYR A 101 5.47 -22.47 10.63
C TYR A 101 5.96 -22.46 12.07
N ARG A 102 5.24 -21.79 12.98
CA ARG A 102 5.59 -21.71 14.41
C ARG A 102 7.04 -21.29 14.61
N VAL A 103 7.45 -20.25 13.88
CA VAL A 103 8.76 -19.63 14.06
C VAL A 103 8.90 -19.25 15.53
N GLU A 104 10.03 -19.60 16.17
CA GLU A 104 10.22 -19.34 17.60
C GLU A 104 10.58 -17.88 17.87
N ARG A 105 11.35 -17.27 16.96
CA ARG A 105 11.80 -15.88 17.04
C ARG A 105 12.21 -15.35 15.66
N PRO A 106 12.04 -14.05 15.38
CA PRO A 106 12.50 -13.45 14.14
C PRO A 106 14.02 -13.26 14.17
N THR A 107 14.64 -13.24 13.00
CA THR A 107 16.04 -12.84 12.86
C THR A 107 16.17 -11.32 12.95
N GLN A 108 17.36 -10.82 13.30
CA GLN A 108 17.63 -9.38 13.26
C GLN A 108 17.46 -8.81 11.85
N ASP A 109 17.83 -9.59 10.83
CA ASP A 109 17.66 -9.19 9.44
C ASP A 109 16.18 -9.07 9.04
N ALA A 110 15.30 -9.95 9.55
CA ALA A 110 13.85 -9.85 9.30
C ALA A 110 13.26 -8.59 9.93
N ILE A 111 13.68 -8.24 11.16
CA ILE A 111 13.27 -7.00 11.82
C ILE A 111 13.78 -5.78 11.03
N ALA A 112 15.04 -5.78 10.62
CA ALA A 112 15.62 -4.70 9.83
C ALA A 112 14.89 -4.53 8.48
N LEU A 113 14.58 -5.63 7.80
CA LEU A 113 13.83 -5.61 6.54
C LEU A 113 12.41 -5.06 6.71
N ALA A 114 11.72 -5.39 7.81
CA ALA A 114 10.41 -4.83 8.09
C ALA A 114 10.44 -3.32 8.34
N ARG A 115 11.53 -2.79 8.91
CA ARG A 115 11.72 -1.34 9.06
C ARG A 115 11.96 -0.65 7.72
N VAL A 116 12.77 -1.25 6.84
CA VAL A 116 12.94 -0.79 5.46
C VAL A 116 11.59 -0.77 4.72
N LEU A 117 10.79 -1.84 4.86
CA LEU A 117 9.46 -1.90 4.28
C LEU A 117 8.57 -0.74 4.77
N VAL A 118 8.55 -0.45 6.07
CA VAL A 118 7.82 0.69 6.63
C VAL A 118 8.31 2.02 6.06
N SER A 119 9.62 2.24 5.95
CA SER A 119 10.16 3.45 5.29
C SER A 119 9.64 3.60 3.86
N CYS A 120 9.69 2.53 3.07
CA CYS A 120 9.22 2.52 1.69
C CYS A 120 7.71 2.80 1.58
N THR A 121 6.88 2.19 2.43
CA THR A 121 5.42 2.40 2.40
C THR A 121 5.03 3.80 2.88
N GLN A 122 5.78 4.41 3.78
CA GLN A 122 5.59 5.82 4.15
C GLN A 122 5.91 6.76 3.00
N LEU A 123 6.98 6.49 2.23
CA LEU A 123 7.30 7.26 1.03
C LEU A 123 6.23 7.08 -0.05
N LEU A 124 5.68 5.87 -0.21
CA LEU A 124 4.54 5.60 -1.08
C LEU A 124 3.31 6.42 -0.64
N GLN A 125 2.96 6.40 0.65
CA GLN A 125 1.84 7.17 1.21
C GLN A 125 2.01 8.69 1.05
N GLN A 126 3.25 9.18 1.04
CA GLN A 126 3.56 10.59 0.74
C GLN A 126 3.47 10.91 -0.76
N GLY A 127 3.90 9.99 -1.62
CA GLY A 127 4.02 10.20 -3.06
C GLY A 127 2.70 10.08 -3.81
N VAL A 128 1.85 9.10 -3.47
CA VAL A 128 0.58 8.84 -4.15
C VAL A 128 -0.36 10.07 -4.18
N PRO A 129 -0.54 10.83 -3.08
CA PRO A 129 -1.35 12.05 -3.10
C PRO A 129 -0.85 13.12 -4.07
N MET A 130 0.45 13.11 -4.41
CA MET A 130 1.04 14.07 -5.35
C MET A 130 0.57 13.83 -6.80
N LEU A 131 0.04 12.65 -7.12
CA LEU A 131 -0.53 12.35 -8.44
C LEU A 131 -1.75 13.22 -8.77
N ARG A 132 -2.49 13.71 -7.76
CA ARG A 132 -3.62 14.64 -7.94
C ARG A 132 -3.23 15.91 -8.67
N THR A 133 -2.00 16.36 -8.45
CA THR A 133 -1.46 17.56 -9.08
C THR A 133 0.00 17.31 -9.41
N ILE A 134 0.27 16.80 -10.62
CA ILE A 134 1.62 16.72 -11.19
C ILE A 134 2.11 18.13 -11.55
N LYS A 135 2.19 19.01 -10.54
CA LYS A 135 2.79 20.34 -10.60
C LYS A 135 4.22 20.31 -10.05
N LYS A 136 4.60 19.24 -9.33
CA LYS A 136 5.91 19.05 -8.72
C LYS A 136 6.54 17.70 -9.09
N PRO A 137 6.79 17.42 -10.38
CA PRO A 137 7.37 16.14 -10.82
C PRO A 137 8.72 15.84 -10.17
N GLN A 138 9.53 16.87 -9.89
CA GLN A 138 10.82 16.70 -9.22
C GLN A 138 10.68 16.19 -7.78
N ALA A 139 9.66 16.66 -7.05
CA ALA A 139 9.46 16.24 -5.67
C ALA A 139 8.97 14.78 -5.59
N LEU A 140 8.11 14.36 -6.52
CA LEU A 140 7.70 12.96 -6.66
C LEU A 140 8.90 12.07 -7.06
N LEU A 141 9.71 12.52 -8.02
CA LEU A 141 10.93 11.80 -8.42
C LEU A 141 11.89 11.61 -7.25
N ASN A 142 12.04 12.62 -6.40
CA ASN A 142 12.89 12.51 -5.22
C ASN A 142 12.39 11.43 -4.25
N LEU A 143 11.08 11.30 -4.04
CA LEU A 143 10.51 10.22 -3.23
C LEU A 143 10.82 8.84 -3.83
N CYS A 144 10.70 8.68 -5.15
CA CYS A 144 11.08 7.44 -5.83
C CYS A 144 12.58 7.12 -5.67
N LEU A 145 13.45 8.14 -5.73
CA LEU A 145 14.88 7.98 -5.47
C LEU A 145 15.17 7.62 -4.02
N ASP A 146 14.40 8.13 -3.07
CA ASP A 146 14.55 7.80 -1.66
C ASP A 146 14.16 6.35 -1.38
N VAL A 147 13.13 5.81 -2.03
CA VAL A 147 12.81 4.36 -1.96
C VAL A 147 13.99 3.51 -2.43
N HIS A 148 14.65 3.86 -3.54
CA HIS A 148 15.81 3.10 -4.03
C HIS A 148 17.04 3.18 -3.11
N LYS A 149 17.12 4.19 -2.22
CA LYS A 149 18.20 4.28 -1.23
C LYS A 149 17.97 3.38 -0.01
N GLU A 150 16.76 2.87 0.17
CA GLU A 150 16.42 1.94 1.24
C GLU A 150 16.79 0.47 0.87
N GLU A 151 17.13 0.21 -0.42
CA GLU A 151 17.70 -1.06 -0.93
C GLU A 151 19.19 -1.22 -0.59
#